data_AF-A0A662BNC8-F1
#
_entry.id   AF-A0A662BNC8-F1
#
_cell.length_a   1.000
_cell.length_b   1.000
_cell.length_c   1.000
_cell.angle_alpha   90.00
_cell.angle_beta   90.00
_cell.angle_gamma   90.00
#
_symmetry.space_group_name_H-M   'P 1'
#
loop_
_entity.id
_entity.type
_entity.pdbx_description
1 polymer ?
#
loop_
_entity_poly.entity_id
_entity_poly.type
_entity_poly.pdbx_seq_one_letter_code
_entity_poly.pdbx_strand_id
1 'polypeptide(L)'
;MGFFDFMTEDIAIDLGTANTLIIHKGKVVVDSPSIVAMDRTTKKIIAIGKKAMLMQGKTHENIKTIRPLKDGVIADFEASEQMIREFIRDIPTIKKRFFRPSLRMVICIPSGITEVEKRAVRDSAEQMNAKEIYLIYEPMAAAIGIGIDIMQPKGNMIIDIGGGTTEIAVIALGGIVCDKSVKVAGDVFTSDIAMYMRTQHNLYVGEATAEKIKIQIGSATEDLTSPPDDLLIQGRDLLSGKPKQTEISYREIAKALEKSILRIEDAVMETLSQTPPELAADIYNTGIYLAGGGSMLRGLDKRLSRKTDLPVYVAEDPLRAVVRGTGTALKDLDKYRSVLMR
;
A
#
# COMPACT_ATOMS: atom_id res chain seq x y z
N MET A 1 -5.12 4.83 -36.65
CA MET A 1 -6.20 4.82 -35.64
C MET A 1 -7.39 4.08 -36.25
N GLY A 2 -7.53 2.80 -35.92
CA GLY A 2 -8.57 1.94 -36.50
C GLY A 2 -9.88 2.02 -35.70
N PHE A 3 -10.99 1.67 -36.36
CA PHE A 3 -12.37 1.62 -35.81
C PHE A 3 -12.54 0.81 -34.49
N PHE A 4 -11.50 0.08 -34.05
CA PHE A 4 -11.48 -0.73 -32.83
C PHE A 4 -11.00 0.02 -31.57
N ASP A 5 -10.39 1.20 -31.69
CA ASP A 5 -9.88 1.96 -30.53
C ASP A 5 -11.01 2.45 -29.59
N PHE A 6 -12.24 2.56 -30.09
CA PHE A 6 -13.37 3.09 -29.30
C PHE A 6 -13.91 2.11 -28.24
N MET A 7 -13.47 0.83 -28.27
CA MET A 7 -13.93 -0.20 -27.34
C MET A 7 -12.94 -0.54 -26.23
N THR A 8 -11.72 -0.01 -26.27
CA THR A 8 -10.72 -0.24 -25.22
C THR A 8 -10.77 0.86 -24.18
N GLU A 9 -10.80 0.48 -22.91
CA GLU A 9 -10.74 1.41 -21.78
C GLU A 9 -9.42 1.24 -21.04
N ASP A 10 -8.79 2.38 -20.73
CA ASP A 10 -7.52 2.45 -20.02
C ASP A 10 -7.74 2.50 -18.50
N ILE A 11 -7.13 1.57 -17.79
CA ILE A 11 -7.25 1.44 -16.34
C ILE A 11 -5.86 1.32 -15.70
N ALA A 12 -5.56 2.17 -14.73
CA ALA A 12 -4.39 2.00 -13.87
C ALA A 12 -4.85 1.53 -12.50
N ILE A 13 -4.23 0.48 -11.98
CA ILE A 13 -4.60 -0.14 -10.70
C ILE A 13 -3.40 -0.18 -9.77
N ASP A 14 -3.62 0.27 -8.55
CA ASP A 14 -2.82 -0.05 -7.38
C ASP A 14 -3.58 -1.11 -6.57
N LEU A 15 -3.07 -2.35 -6.58
CA LEU A 15 -3.61 -3.48 -5.82
C LEU A 15 -2.94 -3.55 -4.45
N GLY A 16 -3.13 -2.48 -3.65
CA GLY A 16 -2.57 -2.42 -2.32
C GLY A 16 -3.19 -3.42 -1.35
N THR A 17 -2.39 -3.90 -0.39
CA THR A 17 -2.84 -4.82 0.67
C THR A 17 -3.96 -4.22 1.55
N ALA A 18 -3.91 -2.90 1.77
CA ALA A 18 -4.90 -2.19 2.59
C ALA A 18 -5.99 -1.52 1.76
N ASN A 19 -5.63 -0.87 0.65
CA ASN A 19 -6.57 -0.15 -0.21
C ASN A 19 -6.30 -0.46 -1.68
N THR A 20 -7.36 -0.60 -2.47
CA THR A 20 -7.30 -0.64 -3.93
C THR A 20 -7.62 0.76 -4.46
N LEU A 21 -6.75 1.27 -5.31
CA LEU A 21 -6.99 2.51 -6.05
C LEU A 21 -7.05 2.22 -7.54
N ILE A 22 -8.04 2.80 -8.22
CA ILE A 22 -8.20 2.66 -9.67
C ILE A 22 -8.31 4.04 -10.30
N ILE A 23 -7.46 4.29 -11.31
CA ILE A 23 -7.57 5.45 -12.20
C ILE A 23 -8.26 5.04 -13.50
N HIS A 24 -9.24 5.83 -13.89
CA HIS A 24 -9.92 5.75 -15.18
C HIS A 24 -10.08 7.16 -15.74
N LYS A 25 -9.75 7.36 -17.03
CA LYS A 25 -9.78 8.67 -17.69
C LYS A 25 -9.06 9.77 -16.89
N GLY A 26 -7.91 9.41 -16.31
CA GLY A 26 -7.04 10.33 -15.57
C GLY A 26 -7.56 10.76 -14.19
N LYS A 27 -8.63 10.15 -13.68
CA LYS A 27 -9.19 10.42 -12.34
C LYS A 27 -9.18 9.17 -11.50
N VAL A 28 -8.92 9.30 -10.20
CA VAL A 28 -9.12 8.21 -9.24
C VAL A 28 -10.63 7.98 -9.11
N VAL A 29 -11.11 6.84 -9.61
CA VAL A 29 -12.53 6.45 -9.62
C VAL A 29 -12.86 5.43 -8.54
N VAL A 30 -11.85 4.71 -8.04
CA VAL A 30 -11.95 3.83 -6.87
C VAL A 30 -10.86 4.21 -5.88
N ASP A 31 -11.26 4.37 -4.62
CA ASP A 31 -10.42 4.59 -3.45
C ASP A 31 -11.15 3.91 -2.28
N SER A 32 -10.79 2.64 -2.05
CA SER A 32 -11.58 1.75 -1.21
C SER A 32 -10.71 0.65 -0.57
N PRO A 33 -11.03 0.22 0.67
CA PRO A 33 -10.32 -0.88 1.32
C PRO A 33 -10.29 -2.17 0.49
N SER A 34 -9.17 -2.89 0.52
CA SER A 34 -8.98 -4.17 -0.16
C SER A 34 -9.61 -5.30 0.64
N ILE A 35 -10.93 -5.34 0.69
CA ILE A 35 -11.68 -6.29 1.50
C ILE A 35 -13.01 -6.70 0.84
N VAL A 36 -13.35 -7.97 1.02
CA VAL A 36 -14.55 -8.62 0.51
C VAL A 36 -15.32 -9.22 1.67
N ALA A 37 -16.64 -9.05 1.69
CA ALA A 37 -17.55 -9.82 2.51
C ALA A 37 -18.30 -10.81 1.62
N MET A 38 -18.28 -12.09 1.98
CA MET A 38 -18.94 -13.15 1.21
C MET A 38 -19.68 -14.14 2.10
N ASP A 39 -20.71 -14.74 1.52
CA ASP A 39 -21.41 -15.87 2.12
C ASP A 39 -20.49 -17.10 2.12
N ARG A 40 -20.36 -17.76 3.27
CA ARG A 40 -19.41 -18.87 3.45
C ARG A 40 -19.80 -20.11 2.64
N THR A 41 -21.09 -20.34 2.44
CA THR A 41 -21.64 -21.53 1.79
C THR A 41 -21.70 -21.35 0.28
N THR A 42 -22.28 -20.25 -0.17
CA THR A 42 -22.52 -19.97 -1.59
C THR A 42 -21.36 -19.26 -2.28
N LYS A 43 -20.38 -18.75 -1.51
CA LYS A 43 -19.25 -17.92 -1.98
C LYS A 43 -19.65 -16.63 -2.68
N LYS A 44 -20.93 -16.26 -2.65
CA LYS A 44 -21.43 -15.02 -3.27
C LYS A 44 -20.93 -13.80 -2.50
N ILE A 45 -20.49 -12.79 -3.24
CA ILE A 45 -20.16 -11.47 -2.70
C ILE A 45 -21.41 -10.83 -2.12
N ILE A 46 -21.30 -10.39 -0.87
CA ILE A 46 -22.29 -9.58 -0.18
C ILE A 46 -21.93 -8.10 -0.29
N ALA A 47 -20.64 -7.78 -0.08
CA ALA A 47 -20.12 -6.44 -0.18
C ALA A 47 -18.63 -6.45 -0.49
N ILE A 48 -18.12 -5.34 -1.01
CA ILE A 48 -16.68 -5.08 -1.16
C ILE A 48 -16.35 -3.69 -0.62
N GLY A 49 -15.06 -3.43 -0.41
CA GLY A 49 -14.60 -2.09 -0.08
C GLY A 49 -15.09 -1.58 1.26
N LYS A 50 -15.44 -0.29 1.32
CA LYS A 50 -15.93 0.38 2.53
C LYS A 50 -17.12 -0.35 3.18
N LYS A 51 -18.03 -0.93 2.39
CA LYS A 51 -19.18 -1.69 2.91
C LYS A 51 -18.73 -2.99 3.59
N ALA A 52 -17.81 -3.73 2.99
CA ALA A 52 -17.24 -4.93 3.60
C ALA A 52 -16.39 -4.61 4.85
N MET A 53 -15.67 -3.48 4.83
CA MET A 53 -14.89 -3.01 5.99
C MET A 53 -15.77 -2.77 7.23
N LEU A 54 -16.98 -2.22 7.06
CA LEU A 54 -17.93 -2.02 8.17
C LEU A 54 -18.38 -3.34 8.83
N MET A 55 -18.28 -4.46 8.12
CA MET A 55 -18.65 -5.79 8.59
C MET A 55 -17.50 -6.50 9.32
N GLN A 56 -16.24 -6.06 9.15
CA GLN A 56 -15.08 -6.72 9.75
C GLN A 56 -15.19 -6.74 11.28
N GLY A 57 -15.00 -7.94 11.86
CA GLY A 57 -15.16 -8.17 13.30
C GLY A 57 -16.61 -8.13 13.82
N LYS A 58 -17.61 -7.98 12.94
CA LYS A 58 -19.04 -7.90 13.28
C LYS A 58 -19.90 -8.92 12.53
N THR A 59 -19.29 -9.90 11.86
CA THR A 59 -20.00 -10.94 11.09
C THR A 59 -20.53 -12.05 11.99
N HIS A 60 -21.63 -12.68 11.57
CA HIS A 60 -22.09 -13.97 12.12
C HIS A 60 -21.51 -15.15 11.32
N GLU A 61 -21.81 -16.39 11.73
CA GLU A 61 -21.17 -17.60 11.23
C GLU A 61 -21.30 -17.89 9.72
N ASN A 62 -22.27 -17.28 9.02
CA ASN A 62 -22.49 -17.51 7.58
C ASN A 62 -21.79 -16.48 6.70
N ILE A 63 -21.29 -15.38 7.28
CA ILE A 63 -20.59 -14.33 6.55
C ILE A 63 -19.13 -14.34 6.98
N LYS A 64 -18.22 -14.29 6.02
CA LYS A 64 -16.81 -14.04 6.29
C LYS A 64 -16.34 -12.80 5.56
N THR A 65 -15.46 -12.05 6.21
CA THR A 65 -14.68 -10.99 5.57
C THR A 65 -13.31 -11.54 5.20
N ILE A 66 -12.78 -11.14 4.04
CA ILE A 66 -11.51 -11.59 3.48
C ILE A 66 -10.78 -10.35 2.96
N ARG A 67 -9.54 -10.15 3.41
CA ARG A 67 -8.57 -9.27 2.75
C ARG A 67 -7.80 -10.15 1.75
N PRO A 68 -8.08 -10.05 0.44
CA PRO A 68 -7.62 -11.06 -0.50
C PRO A 68 -6.16 -10.83 -0.95
N LEU A 69 -5.62 -9.67 -0.58
CA LEU A 69 -4.24 -9.27 -0.76
C LEU A 69 -3.55 -9.29 0.60
N LYS A 70 -2.32 -9.79 0.66
CA LYS A 70 -1.49 -9.82 1.86
C LYS A 70 -0.02 -9.67 1.48
N ASP A 71 0.72 -8.85 2.22
CA ASP A 71 2.16 -8.61 1.99
C ASP A 71 2.47 -8.28 0.51
N GLY A 72 1.60 -7.48 -0.13
CA GLY A 72 1.74 -7.05 -1.52
C GLY A 72 1.34 -8.09 -2.58
N VAL A 73 0.88 -9.29 -2.17
CA VAL A 73 0.60 -10.41 -3.09
C VAL A 73 -0.84 -10.93 -2.96
N ILE A 74 -1.31 -11.64 -3.99
CA ILE A 74 -2.64 -12.28 -3.99
C ILE A 74 -2.62 -13.51 -3.08
N ALA A 75 -3.29 -13.42 -1.93
CA ALA A 75 -3.42 -14.51 -0.97
C ALA A 75 -4.71 -15.34 -1.18
N ASP A 76 -5.76 -14.71 -1.72
CA ASP A 76 -7.01 -15.38 -2.10
C ASP A 76 -7.39 -14.92 -3.52
N PHE A 77 -7.14 -15.79 -4.50
CA PHE A 77 -7.34 -15.49 -5.92
C PHE A 77 -8.82 -15.25 -6.25
N GLU A 78 -9.71 -16.12 -5.77
CA GLU A 78 -11.15 -16.04 -6.01
C GLU A 78 -11.73 -14.74 -5.44
N ALA A 79 -11.33 -14.36 -4.23
CA ALA A 79 -11.77 -13.11 -3.62
C ALA A 79 -11.15 -11.88 -4.30
N SER A 80 -9.89 -11.93 -4.74
CA SER A 80 -9.23 -10.83 -5.48
C SER A 80 -9.92 -10.57 -6.82
N GLU A 81 -10.16 -11.63 -7.59
CA GLU A 81 -10.84 -11.55 -8.89
C GLU A 81 -12.23 -10.92 -8.73
N GLN A 82 -13.02 -11.41 -7.79
CA GLN A 82 -14.37 -10.88 -7.54
C GLN A 82 -14.32 -9.42 -7.08
N MET A 83 -13.35 -9.04 -6.23
CA MET A 83 -13.15 -7.66 -5.78
C MET A 83 -12.84 -6.72 -6.94
N ILE A 84 -11.84 -7.05 -7.75
CA ILE A 84 -11.40 -6.23 -8.90
C ILE A 84 -12.54 -6.11 -9.92
N ARG A 85 -13.21 -7.23 -10.21
CA ARG A 85 -14.37 -7.27 -11.12
C ARG A 85 -15.46 -6.30 -10.69
N GLU A 86 -15.83 -6.35 -9.43
CA GLU A 86 -16.88 -5.52 -8.87
C GLU A 86 -16.48 -4.04 -8.84
N PHE A 87 -15.23 -3.72 -8.47
CA PHE A 87 -14.71 -2.35 -8.55
C PHE A 87 -14.74 -1.79 -9.97
N ILE A 88 -14.29 -2.55 -10.98
CA ILE A 88 -14.31 -2.12 -12.38
C ILE A 88 -15.75 -1.98 -12.90
N ARG A 89 -16.64 -2.93 -12.54
CA ARG A 89 -18.05 -2.91 -12.93
C ARG A 89 -18.79 -1.69 -12.39
N ASP A 90 -18.44 -1.22 -11.20
CA ASP A 90 -19.07 -0.06 -10.58
C ASP A 90 -18.56 1.29 -11.12
N ILE A 91 -17.54 1.31 -11.98
CA ILE A 91 -17.11 2.53 -12.67
C ILE A 91 -18.26 3.04 -13.57
N PRO A 92 -18.79 4.26 -13.36
CA PRO A 92 -20.04 4.71 -14.00
C PRO A 92 -20.05 4.66 -15.53
N THR A 93 -18.92 4.91 -16.18
CA THR A 93 -18.78 4.85 -17.64
C THR A 93 -18.77 3.43 -18.19
N ILE A 94 -18.31 2.46 -17.40
CA ILE A 94 -18.29 1.04 -17.76
C ILE A 94 -19.68 0.43 -17.48
N LYS A 95 -20.26 0.75 -16.32
CA LYS A 95 -21.58 0.27 -15.87
C LYS A 95 -22.71 0.54 -16.85
N LYS A 96 -22.64 1.65 -17.60
CA LYS A 96 -23.67 2.06 -18.57
C LYS A 96 -23.56 1.37 -19.93
N ARG A 97 -22.50 0.60 -20.20
CA ARG A 97 -22.31 -0.07 -21.50
C ARG A 97 -23.05 -1.41 -21.52
N PHE A 98 -23.67 -1.71 -22.66
CA PHE A 98 -24.37 -2.97 -22.89
C PHE A 98 -23.42 -4.17 -23.06
N PHE A 99 -22.17 -3.91 -23.45
CA PHE A 99 -21.12 -4.91 -23.63
C PHE A 99 -19.89 -4.60 -22.77
N ARG A 100 -19.16 -5.64 -22.35
CA ARG A 100 -17.91 -5.49 -21.60
C ARG A 100 -16.82 -4.95 -22.55
N PRO A 101 -16.21 -3.78 -22.25
CA PRO A 101 -15.12 -3.25 -23.06
C PRO A 101 -13.87 -4.14 -22.96
N SER A 102 -12.98 -4.06 -23.95
CA SER A 102 -11.61 -4.52 -23.74
C SER A 102 -10.89 -3.58 -22.78
N LEU A 103 -10.01 -4.11 -21.95
CA LEU A 103 -9.23 -3.28 -21.04
C LEU A 103 -7.77 -3.26 -21.44
N ARG A 104 -7.15 -2.10 -21.30
CA ARG A 104 -5.70 -1.94 -21.24
C ARG A 104 -5.33 -1.51 -19.83
N MET A 105 -4.52 -2.31 -19.16
CA MET A 105 -4.30 -2.20 -17.73
C MET A 105 -2.82 -1.99 -17.43
N VAL A 106 -2.51 -1.01 -16.58
CA VAL A 106 -1.22 -0.94 -15.88
C VAL A 106 -1.48 -1.28 -14.41
N ILE A 107 -0.84 -2.31 -13.89
CA ILE A 107 -1.05 -2.82 -12.54
C ILE A 107 0.25 -2.72 -11.75
N CYS A 108 0.17 -2.14 -10.57
CA CYS A 108 1.29 -2.04 -9.66
C CYS A 108 1.54 -3.35 -8.91
N ILE A 109 2.80 -3.74 -8.75
CA ILE A 109 3.24 -4.94 -8.03
C ILE A 109 4.49 -4.63 -7.17
N PRO A 110 4.70 -5.30 -6.02
CA PRO A 110 5.92 -5.14 -5.21
C PRO A 110 7.18 -5.46 -6.01
N SER A 111 8.36 -4.91 -5.64
CA SER A 111 9.61 -5.30 -6.32
C SER A 111 10.04 -6.72 -5.95
N GLY A 112 9.75 -7.15 -4.72
CA GLY A 112 10.05 -8.49 -4.21
C GLY A 112 9.09 -9.62 -4.66
N ILE A 113 8.19 -9.36 -5.60
CA ILE A 113 7.18 -10.33 -6.05
C ILE A 113 7.79 -11.48 -6.87
N THR A 114 7.34 -12.71 -6.61
CA THR A 114 7.79 -13.91 -7.35
C THR A 114 7.12 -14.03 -8.72
N GLU A 115 7.73 -14.77 -9.65
CA GLU A 115 7.13 -15.00 -10.98
C GLU A 115 5.76 -15.70 -10.93
N VAL A 116 5.52 -16.55 -9.92
CA VAL A 116 4.22 -17.20 -9.70
C VAL A 116 3.16 -16.16 -9.31
N GLU A 117 3.51 -15.23 -8.41
CA GLU A 117 2.61 -14.16 -7.99
C GLU A 117 2.38 -13.14 -9.12
N LYS A 118 3.41 -12.77 -9.90
CA LYS A 118 3.25 -11.92 -11.10
C LYS A 118 2.29 -12.55 -12.09
N ARG A 119 2.40 -13.87 -12.32
CA ARG A 119 1.49 -14.61 -13.19
C ARG A 119 0.06 -14.56 -12.65
N ALA A 120 -0.14 -14.77 -11.34
CA ALA A 120 -1.46 -14.69 -10.74
C ALA A 120 -2.12 -13.30 -10.92
N VAL A 121 -1.35 -12.22 -10.86
CA VAL A 121 -1.84 -10.86 -11.17
C VAL A 121 -2.27 -10.74 -12.63
N ARG A 122 -1.46 -11.23 -13.58
CA ARG A 122 -1.82 -11.24 -15.00
C ARG A 122 -3.07 -12.07 -15.28
N ASP A 123 -3.13 -13.30 -14.76
CA ASP A 123 -4.27 -14.21 -14.93
C ASP A 123 -5.56 -13.57 -14.39
N SER A 124 -5.49 -12.87 -13.25
CA SER A 124 -6.62 -12.11 -12.69
C SER A 124 -7.10 -10.99 -13.62
N ALA A 125 -6.16 -10.28 -14.27
CA ALA A 125 -6.47 -9.21 -15.20
C ALA A 125 -7.07 -9.73 -16.52
N GLU A 126 -6.57 -10.85 -17.05
CA GLU A 126 -7.11 -11.50 -18.26
C GLU A 126 -8.58 -11.90 -18.08
N GLN A 127 -8.93 -12.43 -16.90
CA GLN A 127 -10.32 -12.76 -16.55
C GLN A 127 -11.26 -11.53 -16.56
N MET A 128 -10.71 -10.32 -16.44
CA MET A 128 -11.44 -9.06 -16.55
C MET A 128 -11.56 -8.55 -18.00
N ASN A 129 -11.24 -9.36 -19.01
CA ASN A 129 -11.21 -8.99 -20.42
C ASN A 129 -10.13 -7.94 -20.75
N ALA A 130 -9.03 -7.95 -19.99
CA ALA A 130 -7.83 -7.20 -20.32
C ALA A 130 -7.11 -7.84 -21.50
N LYS A 131 -6.86 -7.04 -22.54
CA LYS A 131 -6.13 -7.48 -23.75
C LYS A 131 -4.67 -7.03 -23.74
N GLU A 132 -4.39 -5.96 -23.01
CA GLU A 132 -3.05 -5.41 -22.81
C GLU A 132 -2.86 -5.24 -21.32
N ILE A 133 -1.92 -5.99 -20.76
CA ILE A 133 -1.58 -5.95 -19.33
C ILE A 133 -0.13 -5.52 -19.26
N TYR A 134 0.12 -4.51 -18.44
CA TYR A 134 1.45 -4.04 -18.11
C TYR A 134 1.57 -4.06 -16.59
N LEU A 135 2.67 -4.59 -16.09
CA LEU A 135 3.02 -4.54 -14.68
C LEU A 135 4.10 -3.48 -14.48
N ILE A 136 4.03 -2.75 -13.38
CA ILE A 136 5.03 -1.78 -12.94
C ILE A 136 5.38 -2.05 -11.48
N TYR A 137 6.65 -1.93 -11.12
CA TYR A 137 7.06 -2.06 -9.73
C TYR A 137 6.58 -0.87 -8.89
N GLU A 138 6.07 -1.14 -7.69
CA GLU A 138 5.63 -0.16 -6.68
C GLU A 138 6.62 0.99 -6.46
N PRO A 139 7.91 0.76 -6.14
CA PRO A 139 8.85 1.87 -5.94
C PRO A 139 9.04 2.72 -7.21
N MET A 140 8.95 2.13 -8.40
CA MET A 140 9.04 2.86 -9.66
C MET A 140 7.80 3.73 -9.89
N ALA A 141 6.60 3.17 -9.66
CA ALA A 141 5.35 3.90 -9.74
C ALA A 141 5.31 5.03 -8.69
N ALA A 142 5.71 4.77 -7.45
CA ALA A 142 5.81 5.79 -6.41
C ALA A 142 6.73 6.93 -6.84
N ALA A 143 7.92 6.64 -7.39
CA ALA A 143 8.87 7.67 -7.84
C ALA A 143 8.30 8.55 -8.96
N ILE A 144 7.67 7.94 -9.97
CA ILE A 144 6.98 8.67 -11.03
C ILE A 144 5.85 9.54 -10.44
N GLY A 145 5.09 8.99 -9.51
CA GLY A 145 3.92 9.64 -8.91
C GLY A 145 4.23 10.86 -8.05
N ILE A 146 5.43 10.90 -7.45
CA ILE A 146 5.92 12.06 -6.69
C ILE A 146 6.74 13.04 -7.55
N GLY A 147 6.89 12.76 -8.85
CA GLY A 147 7.52 13.65 -9.82
C GLY A 147 9.02 13.48 -10.00
N ILE A 148 9.62 12.38 -9.53
CA ILE A 148 11.03 12.06 -9.81
C ILE A 148 11.17 11.70 -11.29
N ASP A 149 12.12 12.34 -11.97
CA ASP A 149 12.51 11.96 -13.32
C ASP A 149 13.42 10.73 -13.30
N ILE A 150 12.78 9.56 -13.24
CA ILE A 150 13.45 8.26 -13.15
C ILE A 150 14.37 7.94 -14.34
N MET A 151 14.25 8.67 -15.46
CA MET A 151 15.03 8.42 -16.67
C MET A 151 16.41 9.07 -16.64
N GLN A 152 16.69 9.94 -15.67
CA GLN A 152 17.98 10.64 -15.57
C GLN A 152 19.10 9.71 -15.09
N PRO A 153 20.36 9.96 -15.49
CA PRO A 153 21.54 9.30 -14.93
C PRO A 153 21.87 9.83 -13.53
N LYS A 154 20.88 9.80 -12.63
CA LYS A 154 21.00 10.30 -11.27
C LYS A 154 20.35 9.32 -10.30
N GLY A 155 21.06 8.98 -9.24
CA GLY A 155 20.55 8.14 -8.16
C GLY A 155 19.43 8.82 -7.38
N ASN A 156 18.28 8.15 -7.28
CA ASN A 156 17.17 8.59 -6.45
C ASN A 156 16.74 7.44 -5.54
N MET A 157 16.70 7.69 -4.22
CA MET A 157 16.23 6.70 -3.25
C MET A 157 14.78 6.99 -2.87
N ILE A 158 13.93 5.98 -3.00
CA ILE A 158 12.54 6.03 -2.57
C ILE A 158 12.23 4.89 -1.60
N ILE A 159 11.41 5.20 -0.60
CA ILE A 159 10.87 4.24 0.36
C ILE A 159 9.35 4.37 0.34
N ASP A 160 8.66 3.35 -0.16
CA ASP A 160 7.20 3.26 -0.14
C ASP A 160 6.75 2.34 1.00
N ILE A 161 6.03 2.89 1.99
CA ILE A 161 5.53 2.13 3.13
C ILE A 161 4.03 1.94 2.97
N GLY A 162 3.64 0.78 2.46
CA GLY A 162 2.26 0.41 2.19
C GLY A 162 1.53 -0.20 3.39
N GLY A 163 0.52 -1.01 3.07
CA GLY A 163 -0.21 -1.82 4.07
C GLY A 163 0.57 -3.07 4.49
N GLY A 164 1.03 -3.85 3.51
CA GLY A 164 1.69 -5.14 3.76
C GLY A 164 3.21 -5.12 3.67
N THR A 165 3.77 -4.23 2.86
CA THR A 165 5.21 -4.16 2.57
C THR A 165 5.76 -2.75 2.68
N THR A 166 7.05 -2.68 2.98
CA THR A 166 7.88 -1.50 2.75
C THR A 166 8.83 -1.82 1.62
N GLU A 167 8.73 -1.06 0.53
CA GLU A 167 9.57 -1.18 -0.67
C GLU A 167 10.61 -0.07 -0.65
N ILE A 168 11.89 -0.44 -0.66
CA ILE A 168 13.02 0.49 -0.66
C ILE A 168 13.75 0.29 -1.98
N ALA A 169 13.98 1.35 -2.75
CA ALA A 169 14.68 1.22 -4.02
C ALA A 169 15.56 2.43 -4.33
N VAL A 170 16.68 2.16 -5.00
CA VAL A 170 17.48 3.17 -5.69
C VAL A 170 17.21 3.06 -7.18
N ILE A 171 16.81 4.16 -7.79
CA ILE A 171 16.40 4.25 -9.19
C ILE A 171 17.34 5.18 -9.95
N ALA A 172 17.76 4.75 -11.14
CA ALA A 172 18.49 5.57 -12.12
C ALA A 172 18.26 5.02 -13.53
N LEU A 173 18.26 5.88 -14.56
CA LEU A 173 18.16 5.48 -15.98
C LEU A 173 16.97 4.55 -16.30
N GLY A 174 15.83 4.75 -15.63
CA GLY A 174 14.64 3.93 -15.79
C GLY A 174 14.80 2.52 -15.24
N GLY A 175 15.81 2.24 -14.42
CA GLY A 175 16.04 0.95 -13.80
C GLY A 175 16.07 1.04 -12.28
N ILE A 176 15.68 -0.05 -11.62
CA ILE A 176 15.97 -0.28 -10.20
C ILE A 176 17.40 -0.82 -10.14
N VAL A 177 18.28 -0.10 -9.45
CA VAL A 177 19.70 -0.45 -9.32
C VAL A 177 19.91 -1.42 -8.16
N CYS A 178 19.28 -1.14 -7.03
CA CYS A 178 19.16 -2.05 -5.91
C CYS A 178 17.84 -1.77 -5.20
N ASP A 179 17.26 -2.80 -4.62
CA ASP A 179 16.02 -2.72 -3.88
C ASP A 179 15.96 -3.71 -2.74
N LYS A 180 15.03 -3.44 -1.83
CA LYS A 180 14.69 -4.32 -0.74
C LYS A 180 13.20 -4.20 -0.42
N SER A 181 12.51 -5.32 -0.44
CA SER A 181 11.13 -5.43 0.03
C SER A 181 11.11 -6.13 1.39
N VAL A 182 10.48 -5.50 2.39
CA VAL A 182 10.27 -6.11 3.70
C VAL A 182 8.79 -6.18 4.04
N LYS A 183 8.36 -7.32 4.57
CA LYS A 183 6.98 -7.58 5.04
C LYS A 183 6.72 -6.97 6.42
N VAL A 184 7.05 -5.69 6.56
CA VAL A 184 6.83 -4.86 7.76
C VAL A 184 6.33 -3.51 7.27
N ALA A 185 5.08 -3.21 7.57
CA ALA A 185 4.40 -1.99 7.13
C ALA A 185 3.16 -1.72 7.98
N GLY A 186 2.16 -1.04 7.43
CA GLY A 186 0.96 -0.61 8.16
C GLY A 186 0.20 -1.71 8.92
N ASP A 187 0.04 -2.91 8.36
CA ASP A 187 -0.68 -4.02 8.98
C ASP A 187 0.08 -4.61 10.18
N VAL A 188 1.41 -4.66 10.08
CA VAL A 188 2.29 -5.08 11.19
C VAL A 188 2.25 -4.05 12.30
N PHE A 189 2.31 -2.75 11.97
CA PHE A 189 2.19 -1.68 12.97
C PHE A 189 0.87 -1.78 13.75
N THR A 190 -0.23 -2.04 13.04
CA THR A 190 -1.55 -2.22 13.66
C THR A 190 -1.59 -3.46 14.56
N SER A 191 -0.93 -4.55 14.15
CA SER A 191 -0.82 -5.77 14.96
C SER A 191 0.03 -5.56 16.22
N ASP A 192 1.14 -4.83 16.10
CA ASP A 192 2.03 -4.49 17.22
C ASP A 192 1.29 -3.65 18.26
N ILE A 193 0.50 -2.67 17.82
CA ILE A 193 -0.35 -1.85 18.71
C ILE A 193 -1.39 -2.72 19.43
N ALA A 194 -2.09 -3.60 18.72
CA ALA A 194 -3.06 -4.50 19.33
C ALA A 194 -2.40 -5.43 20.37
N MET A 195 -1.19 -5.92 20.08
CA MET A 195 -0.39 -6.74 21.01
C MET A 195 0.07 -5.95 22.23
N TYR A 196 0.47 -4.69 22.05
CA TYR A 196 0.84 -3.80 23.14
C TYR A 196 -0.34 -3.58 24.10
N MET A 197 -1.53 -3.27 23.57
CA MET A 197 -2.75 -3.13 24.38
C MET A 197 -3.06 -4.41 25.17
N ARG A 198 -2.90 -5.57 24.52
CA ARG A 198 -3.12 -6.87 25.17
C ARG A 198 -2.14 -7.13 26.32
N THR A 199 -0.86 -6.84 26.12
CA THR A 199 0.21 -7.24 27.05
C THR A 199 0.48 -6.22 28.15
N GLN A 200 0.37 -4.92 27.86
CA GLN A 200 0.64 -3.85 28.83
C GLN A 200 -0.62 -3.40 29.57
N HIS A 201 -1.78 -3.41 28.91
CA HIS A 201 -3.04 -2.89 29.47
C HIS A 201 -4.07 -3.96 29.84
N ASN A 202 -3.77 -5.24 29.56
CA ASN A 202 -4.73 -6.36 29.63
C ASN A 202 -6.01 -6.07 28.84
N LEU A 203 -5.92 -5.30 27.75
CA LEU A 203 -7.07 -4.84 26.98
C LEU A 203 -7.05 -5.46 25.59
N TYR A 204 -8.10 -6.22 25.26
CA TYR A 204 -8.32 -6.71 23.91
C TYR A 204 -9.01 -5.65 23.06
N VAL A 205 -8.35 -5.24 21.98
CA VAL A 205 -8.88 -4.33 20.95
C VAL A 205 -8.88 -5.04 19.59
N GLY A 206 -9.89 -4.75 18.77
CA GLY A 206 -9.94 -5.25 17.39
C GLY A 206 -9.02 -4.46 16.45
N GLU A 207 -8.76 -5.00 15.26
CA GLU A 207 -7.91 -4.40 14.22
C GLU A 207 -8.31 -2.96 13.88
N ALA A 208 -9.61 -2.70 13.69
CA ALA A 208 -10.11 -1.34 13.40
C ALA A 208 -9.82 -0.34 14.53
N THR A 209 -9.85 -0.79 15.79
CA THR A 209 -9.49 0.07 16.94
C THR A 209 -7.99 0.30 16.97
N ALA A 210 -7.18 -0.73 16.73
CA ALA A 210 -5.72 -0.59 16.67
C ALA A 210 -5.27 0.33 15.52
N GLU A 211 -5.92 0.24 14.35
CA GLU A 211 -5.69 1.15 13.22
C GLU A 211 -6.04 2.59 13.59
N LYS A 212 -7.16 2.80 14.30
CA LYS A 212 -7.56 4.12 14.79
C LYS A 212 -6.50 4.70 15.73
N ILE A 213 -5.95 3.89 16.64
CA ILE A 213 -4.86 4.31 17.53
C ILE A 213 -3.63 4.74 16.71
N LYS A 214 -3.23 3.92 15.73
CA LYS A 214 -2.09 4.21 14.84
C LYS A 214 -2.26 5.55 14.12
N ILE A 215 -3.43 5.81 13.53
CA ILE A 215 -3.69 7.04 12.79
C ILE A 215 -3.72 8.25 13.72
N GLN A 216 -4.43 8.15 14.85
CA GLN A 216 -4.66 9.29 15.74
C GLN A 216 -3.42 9.69 16.53
N ILE A 217 -2.73 8.73 17.15
CA ILE A 217 -1.62 9.01 18.07
C ILE A 217 -0.33 8.23 17.74
N GLY A 218 -0.28 7.48 16.64
CA GLY A 218 0.92 6.74 16.26
C GLY A 218 2.12 7.64 15.99
N SER A 219 3.28 7.18 16.46
CA SER A 219 4.57 7.84 16.26
C SER A 219 5.70 6.82 16.14
N ALA A 220 6.73 7.18 15.37
CA ALA A 220 7.97 6.43 15.27
C ALA A 220 9.00 6.81 16.34
N THR A 221 8.72 7.80 17.20
CA THR A 221 9.69 8.30 18.19
C THR A 221 8.99 8.84 19.43
N GLU A 222 9.66 8.79 20.59
CA GLU A 222 9.12 9.35 21.83
C GLU A 222 9.27 10.89 21.91
N ASP A 223 10.09 11.47 21.04
CA ASP A 223 10.44 12.90 21.06
C ASP A 223 9.84 13.62 19.84
N LEU A 224 8.56 14.01 19.99
CA LEU A 224 7.85 14.83 19.00
C LEU A 224 7.88 16.30 19.39
N THR A 225 8.14 17.16 18.41
CA THR A 225 8.05 18.62 18.58
C THR A 225 6.61 19.07 18.85
N SER A 226 5.64 18.39 18.23
CA SER A 226 4.20 18.62 18.43
C SER A 226 3.54 17.27 18.70
N PRO A 227 3.51 16.80 19.96
CA PRO A 227 2.88 15.54 20.30
C PRO A 227 1.35 15.65 20.15
N PRO A 228 0.67 14.57 19.74
CA PRO A 228 -0.79 14.50 19.82
C PRO A 228 -1.23 14.32 21.28
N ASP A 229 -2.48 14.69 21.58
CA ASP A 229 -3.10 14.42 22.88
C ASP A 229 -3.24 12.91 23.12
N ASP A 230 -3.28 12.53 24.39
CA ASP A 230 -3.56 11.16 24.80
C ASP A 230 -4.96 10.74 24.35
N LEU A 231 -5.12 9.44 24.10
CA LEU A 231 -6.33 8.88 23.50
C LEU A 231 -7.02 7.90 24.45
N LEU A 232 -8.29 8.14 24.73
CA LEU A 232 -9.13 7.19 25.45
C LEU A 232 -9.62 6.08 24.51
N ILE A 233 -9.27 4.84 24.82
CA ILE A 233 -9.65 3.64 24.06
C ILE A 233 -10.50 2.71 24.90
N GLN A 234 -11.55 2.18 24.28
CA GLN A 234 -12.39 1.13 24.84
C GLN A 234 -12.06 -0.21 24.20
N GLY A 235 -12.01 -1.24 25.02
CA GLY A 235 -11.82 -2.63 24.61
C GLY A 235 -12.42 -3.59 25.62
N ARG A 236 -12.16 -4.88 25.43
CA ARG A 236 -12.57 -5.92 26.39
C ARG A 236 -11.42 -6.22 27.34
N ASP A 237 -11.62 -6.00 28.62
CA ASP A 237 -10.65 -6.37 29.65
C ASP A 237 -10.48 -7.89 29.66
N LEU A 238 -9.24 -8.35 29.60
CA LEU A 238 -8.91 -9.77 29.48
C LEU A 238 -9.03 -10.54 30.79
N LEU A 239 -9.02 -9.83 31.93
CA LEU A 239 -9.15 -10.44 33.25
C LEU A 239 -10.63 -10.64 33.60
N SER A 240 -11.45 -9.61 33.41
CA SER A 240 -12.86 -9.61 33.78
C SER A 240 -13.83 -9.96 32.64
N GLY A 241 -13.38 -9.89 31.38
CA GLY A 241 -14.22 -10.06 30.20
C GLY A 241 -15.17 -8.90 29.90
N LYS A 242 -15.17 -7.84 30.72
CA LYS A 242 -16.08 -6.69 30.60
C LYS A 242 -15.47 -5.57 29.74
N PRO A 243 -16.29 -4.66 29.18
CA PRO A 243 -15.78 -3.43 28.59
C PRO A 243 -14.98 -2.61 29.61
N LYS A 244 -13.80 -2.14 29.20
CA LYS A 244 -12.91 -1.28 29.97
C LYS A 244 -12.39 -0.16 29.08
N GLN A 245 -12.18 1.01 29.69
CA GLN A 245 -11.56 2.16 29.05
C GLN A 245 -10.18 2.39 29.65
N THR A 246 -9.21 2.71 28.78
CA THR A 246 -7.83 3.02 29.15
C THR A 246 -7.38 4.23 28.34
N GLU A 247 -6.62 5.13 28.99
CA GLU A 247 -5.92 6.23 28.33
C GLU A 247 -4.55 5.75 27.86
N ILE A 248 -4.17 6.11 26.64
CA ILE A 248 -2.89 5.74 26.03
C ILE A 248 -2.23 6.93 25.36
N SER A 249 -0.92 7.00 25.51
CA SER A 249 -0.08 8.06 24.97
C SER A 249 0.66 7.66 23.69
N TYR A 250 1.08 8.64 22.89
CA TYR A 250 1.89 8.38 21.69
C TYR A 250 3.23 7.70 22.00
N ARG A 251 3.80 7.92 23.20
CA ARG A 251 5.07 7.31 23.64
C ARG A 251 4.94 5.80 23.80
N GLU A 252 3.80 5.33 24.30
CA GLU A 252 3.49 3.90 24.36
C GLU A 252 3.40 3.28 22.97
N ILE A 253 2.80 4.01 22.02
CA ILE A 253 2.73 3.56 20.63
C ILE A 253 4.10 3.53 19.97
N ALA A 254 4.96 4.52 20.23
CA ALA A 254 6.35 4.50 19.78
C ALA A 254 7.09 3.23 20.28
N LYS A 255 6.92 2.87 21.56
CA LYS A 255 7.47 1.63 22.13
C LYS A 255 6.88 0.37 21.49
N ALA A 256 5.58 0.36 21.20
CA ALA A 256 4.91 -0.75 20.52
C ALA A 256 5.52 -1.00 19.14
N LEU A 257 5.84 0.07 18.39
CA LEU A 257 6.32 0.01 17.02
C LEU A 257 7.84 -0.16 16.89
N GLU A 258 8.59 -0.03 17.98
CA GLU A 258 10.06 0.03 17.99
C GLU A 258 10.73 -1.07 17.16
N LYS A 259 10.33 -2.34 17.40
CA LYS A 259 10.90 -3.49 16.68
C LYS A 259 10.64 -3.44 15.18
N SER A 260 9.46 -2.96 14.78
CA SER A 260 9.06 -2.88 13.38
C SER A 260 9.77 -1.74 12.67
N ILE A 261 9.95 -0.59 13.32
CA ILE A 261 10.71 0.52 12.76
C ILE A 261 12.19 0.19 12.64
N LEU A 262 12.80 -0.49 13.62
CA LEU A 262 14.18 -0.96 13.53
C LEU A 262 14.41 -1.87 12.30
N ARG A 263 13.47 -2.76 11.99
CA ARG A 263 13.56 -3.62 10.80
C ARG A 263 13.54 -2.82 9.49
N ILE A 264 12.78 -1.73 9.44
CA ILE A 264 12.75 -0.84 8.28
C ILE A 264 14.07 -0.06 8.19
N GLU A 265 14.56 0.48 9.31
CA GLU A 265 15.87 1.16 9.37
C GLU A 265 17.01 0.27 8.88
N ASP A 266 17.06 -0.98 9.33
CA ASP A 266 18.11 -1.93 8.95
C ASP A 266 18.03 -2.24 7.44
N ALA A 267 16.82 -2.37 6.89
CA ALA A 267 16.63 -2.56 5.46
C ALA A 267 17.08 -1.34 4.64
N VAL A 268 16.81 -0.12 5.12
CA VAL A 268 17.27 1.13 4.50
C VAL A 268 18.80 1.21 4.47
N MET A 269 19.45 0.91 5.60
CA MET A 269 20.91 0.90 5.69
C MET A 269 21.53 -0.16 4.78
N GLU A 270 20.90 -1.33 4.67
CA GLU A 270 21.37 -2.37 3.78
C GLU A 270 21.27 -1.95 2.31
N THR A 271 20.17 -1.34 1.87
CA THR A 271 20.03 -0.84 0.49
C THR A 271 21.07 0.25 0.20
N LEU A 272 21.30 1.18 1.13
CA LEU A 272 22.36 2.18 1.01
C LEU A 272 23.75 1.54 0.88
N SER A 273 24.03 0.46 1.64
CA SER A 273 25.32 -0.24 1.58
C SER A 273 25.57 -0.96 0.24
N GLN A 274 24.51 -1.36 -0.46
CA GLN A 274 24.57 -2.03 -1.76
C GLN A 274 24.57 -1.03 -2.93
N THR A 275 24.33 0.25 -2.65
CA THR A 275 24.25 1.29 -3.67
C THR A 275 25.64 1.59 -4.23
N PRO A 276 25.82 1.62 -5.58
CA PRO A 276 27.08 2.01 -6.19
C PRO A 276 27.57 3.40 -5.73
N PRO A 277 28.89 3.61 -5.56
CA PRO A 277 29.43 4.87 -5.02
C PRO A 277 28.94 6.13 -5.74
N GLU A 278 28.82 6.08 -7.07
CA GLU A 278 28.37 7.20 -7.89
C GLU A 278 26.93 7.61 -7.56
N LEU A 279 26.05 6.63 -7.37
CA LEU A 279 24.64 6.87 -7.03
C LEU A 279 24.45 7.21 -5.54
N ALA A 280 25.31 6.67 -4.67
CA ALA A 280 25.32 7.04 -3.27
C ALA A 280 25.66 8.53 -3.10
N ALA A 281 26.60 9.06 -3.90
CA ALA A 281 26.90 10.49 -3.93
C ALA A 281 25.71 11.34 -4.42
N ASP A 282 24.93 10.85 -5.38
CA ASP A 282 23.70 11.53 -5.80
C ASP A 282 22.67 11.58 -4.67
N ILE A 283 22.43 10.44 -3.99
CA ILE A 283 21.49 10.32 -2.87
C ILE A 283 21.93 11.17 -1.68
N TYR A 284 23.24 11.32 -1.44
CA TYR A 284 23.75 12.23 -0.43
C TYR A 284 23.28 13.68 -0.66
N ASN A 285 23.19 14.09 -1.93
CA ASN A 285 22.75 15.43 -2.30
C ASN A 285 21.23 15.57 -2.38
N THR A 286 20.49 14.52 -2.78
CA THR A 286 19.04 14.57 -2.98
C THR A 286 18.23 14.10 -1.77
N GLY A 287 18.82 13.32 -0.88
CA GLY A 287 18.15 12.68 0.23
C GLY A 287 17.28 11.48 -0.17
N ILE A 288 16.38 11.12 0.73
CA ILE A 288 15.45 9.99 0.62
C ILE A 288 14.03 10.51 0.51
N TYR A 289 13.25 9.94 -0.40
CA TYR A 289 11.82 10.25 -0.54
C TYR A 289 10.96 9.16 0.09
N LEU A 290 10.00 9.53 0.94
CA LEU A 290 9.01 8.63 1.52
C LEU A 290 7.67 8.74 0.81
N ALA A 291 7.08 7.60 0.48
CA ALA A 291 5.75 7.45 -0.08
C ALA A 291 4.95 6.39 0.70
N GLY A 292 3.67 6.21 0.33
CA GLY A 292 2.79 5.24 0.96
C GLY A 292 2.18 5.70 2.28
N GLY A 293 1.05 5.11 2.67
CA GLY A 293 0.31 5.54 3.85
C GLY A 293 1.08 5.41 5.16
N GLY A 294 2.00 4.43 5.27
CA GLY A 294 2.83 4.24 6.45
C GLY A 294 3.90 5.31 6.63
N SER A 295 4.28 6.04 5.58
CA SER A 295 5.22 7.18 5.68
C SER A 295 4.67 8.34 6.54
N MET A 296 3.36 8.40 6.74
CA MET A 296 2.69 9.42 7.52
C MET A 296 2.82 9.23 9.05
N LEU A 297 3.52 8.17 9.49
CA LEU A 297 3.78 7.93 10.90
C LEU A 297 4.64 9.07 11.48
N ARG A 298 4.16 9.72 12.54
CA ARG A 298 4.76 10.95 13.09
C ARG A 298 6.22 10.72 13.50
N GLY A 299 7.12 11.53 12.94
CA GLY A 299 8.55 11.53 13.26
C GLY A 299 9.35 10.42 12.59
N LEU A 300 8.75 9.66 11.66
CA LEU A 300 9.46 8.62 10.91
C LEU A 300 10.54 9.20 10.01
N ASP A 301 10.23 10.30 9.31
CA ASP A 301 11.16 11.11 8.52
C ASP A 301 12.40 11.51 9.34
N LYS A 302 12.20 12.09 10.52
CA LYS A 302 13.27 12.51 11.43
C LYS A 302 14.07 11.34 11.94
N ARG A 303 13.41 10.22 12.23
CA ARG A 303 14.06 9.00 12.73
C ARG A 303 14.95 8.38 11.66
N LEU A 304 14.46 8.22 10.43
CA LEU A 304 15.25 7.74 9.29
C LEU A 304 16.38 8.72 8.95
N SER A 305 16.14 10.03 9.03
CA SER A 305 17.16 11.03 8.79
C SER A 305 18.33 10.91 9.79
N ARG A 306 18.04 10.74 11.09
CA ARG A 306 19.08 10.49 12.10
C ARG A 306 19.81 9.17 11.92
N LYS A 307 19.13 8.13 11.42
CA LYS A 307 19.74 6.81 11.20
C LYS A 307 20.71 6.81 10.02
N THR A 308 20.38 7.57 8.98
CA THR A 308 21.08 7.57 7.68
C THR A 308 22.02 8.75 7.48
N ASP A 309 21.92 9.78 8.33
CA ASP A 309 22.57 11.08 8.14
C ASP A 309 22.19 11.78 6.81
N LEU A 310 21.01 11.44 6.27
CA LEU A 310 20.48 11.98 5.01
C LEU A 310 19.21 12.81 5.25
N PRO A 311 18.94 13.83 4.41
CA PRO A 311 17.63 14.47 4.36
C PRO A 311 16.55 13.45 4.00
N VAL A 312 15.39 13.52 4.65
CA VAL A 312 14.25 12.64 4.35
C VAL A 312 13.01 13.49 4.09
N TYR A 313 12.36 13.27 2.96
CA TYR A 313 11.22 14.06 2.49
C TYR A 313 9.99 13.17 2.34
N VAL A 314 8.91 13.49 3.06
CA VAL A 314 7.62 12.84 2.84
C VAL A 314 6.95 13.47 1.62
N ALA A 315 6.47 12.63 0.69
CA ALA A 315 5.73 13.09 -0.47
C ALA A 315 4.47 13.88 -0.07
N GLU A 316 4.02 14.80 -0.95
CA GLU A 316 2.85 15.66 -0.68
C GLU A 316 1.54 14.86 -0.55
N ASP A 317 1.32 13.86 -1.42
CA ASP A 317 0.16 12.96 -1.38
C ASP A 317 0.65 11.49 -1.37
N PRO A 318 1.24 11.03 -0.25
CA PRO A 318 1.97 9.77 -0.20
C PRO A 318 1.03 8.57 -0.40
N LEU A 319 -0.24 8.69 0.01
CA LEU A 319 -1.28 7.66 -0.18
C LEU A 319 -1.64 7.42 -1.65
N ARG A 320 -1.43 8.40 -2.53
CA ARG A 320 -1.77 8.29 -3.96
C ARG A 320 -0.56 8.28 -4.88
N ALA A 321 0.65 8.33 -4.34
CA ALA A 321 1.89 8.34 -5.12
C ALA A 321 1.92 7.18 -6.12
N VAL A 322 1.73 5.95 -5.64
CA VAL A 322 1.75 4.74 -6.48
C VAL A 322 0.72 4.82 -7.60
N VAL A 323 -0.56 4.99 -7.29
CA VAL A 323 -1.61 5.04 -8.32
C VAL A 323 -1.42 6.20 -9.31
N ARG A 324 -0.91 7.36 -8.86
CA ARG A 324 -0.60 8.50 -9.74
C ARG A 324 0.52 8.16 -10.72
N GLY A 325 1.57 7.49 -10.26
CA GLY A 325 2.66 7.04 -11.13
C GLY A 325 2.20 5.98 -12.13
N THR A 326 1.44 4.99 -11.67
CA THR A 326 0.80 3.98 -12.52
C THR A 326 -0.08 4.63 -13.60
N GLY A 327 -0.90 5.62 -13.22
CA GLY A 327 -1.73 6.39 -14.15
C GLY A 327 -0.92 7.26 -15.11
N THR A 328 0.25 7.75 -14.70
CA THR A 328 1.17 8.52 -15.54
C THR A 328 1.85 7.62 -16.57
N ALA A 329 2.30 6.43 -16.16
CA ALA A 329 2.85 5.42 -17.05
C ALA A 329 1.82 4.94 -18.09
N LEU A 330 0.57 4.75 -17.68
CA LEU A 330 -0.53 4.39 -18.58
C LEU A 330 -0.83 5.47 -19.63
N LYS A 331 -0.68 6.75 -19.29
CA LYS A 331 -0.89 7.85 -20.23
C LYS A 331 0.21 7.96 -21.28
N ASP A 332 1.42 7.51 -20.97
CA ASP A 332 2.60 7.63 -21.82
C ASP A 332 3.39 6.30 -21.86
N LEU A 333 2.74 5.27 -22.41
CA LEU A 333 3.31 3.91 -22.47
C LEU A 333 4.63 3.86 -23.24
N ASP A 334 4.81 4.73 -24.24
CA ASP A 334 6.03 4.77 -25.05
C ASP A 334 7.22 5.30 -24.24
N LYS A 335 7.03 6.40 -23.49
CA LYS A 335 8.07 6.93 -22.61
C LYS A 335 8.46 5.93 -21.51
N TYR A 336 7.48 5.28 -20.90
CA TYR A 336 7.70 4.38 -19.75
C TYR A 336 7.88 2.91 -20.16
N ARG A 337 8.03 2.62 -21.46
CA ARG A 337 8.12 1.25 -21.96
C ARG A 337 9.22 0.42 -21.32
N SER A 338 10.35 1.04 -20.99
CA SER A 338 11.49 0.36 -20.34
C SER A 338 11.19 -0.13 -18.93
N VAL A 339 10.21 0.48 -18.25
CA VAL A 339 9.85 0.14 -16.86
C VAL A 339 8.56 -0.69 -16.76
N LEU A 340 7.90 -0.92 -17.89
CA LEU A 340 6.66 -1.68 -17.99
C LEU A 340 6.95 -3.11 -18.44
N MET A 341 6.50 -4.07 -17.64
CA MET A 341 6.58 -5.50 -17.96
C MET A 341 5.27 -5.94 -18.60
N ARG A 342 5.30 -6.36 -19.85
CA ARG A 342 4.12 -6.94 -20.50
C ARG A 342 3.87 -8.36 -20.03
#